data_AF-A0A969RZB8-F1
#
_entry.id   AF-A0A969RZB8-F1
#
_cell.length_a   1.000
_cell.length_b   1.000
_cell.length_c   1.000
_cell.angle_alpha   90.00
_cell.angle_beta   90.00
_cell.angle_gamma   90.00
#
_symmetry.space_group_name_H-M   'P 1'
#
loop_
_entity.id
_entity.type
_entity.pdbx_description
1 polymer ?
#
loop_
_entity_poly.entity_id
_entity_poly.type
_entity_poly.pdbx_seq_one_letter_code
_entity_poly.pdbx_strand_id
1 'polypeptide(L)'
;MTNPFTVGKPVSLDRFIGRKSEVETAFDQIFNRSHLAIWGGTGMGKSSLLKYVTSPEAWQLRGNDISDAAIARVNCLALEPFTAAKFWRAVLRCSKPS
;
A
#
# COMPACT_ATOMS: atom_id res chain seq x y z
N MET A 1 26.10 9.68 -15.03
CA MET A 1 25.43 8.62 -14.23
C MET A 1 24.37 9.28 -13.37
N THR A 2 23.13 8.83 -13.44
CA THR A 2 22.00 9.43 -12.71
C THR A 2 21.78 8.69 -11.39
N ASN A 3 21.53 9.40 -10.29
CA ASN A 3 21.29 8.79 -8.98
C ASN A 3 20.10 7.82 -9.04
N PRO A 4 20.29 6.52 -8.73
CA PRO A 4 19.21 5.54 -8.76
C PRO A 4 18.25 5.67 -7.57
N PHE A 5 18.63 6.36 -6.50
CA PHE A 5 17.84 6.47 -5.28
C PHE A 5 16.84 7.63 -5.34
N THR A 6 15.59 7.36 -4.95
CA THR A 6 14.56 8.39 -4.74
C THR A 6 14.45 8.69 -3.26
N VAL A 7 14.82 9.90 -2.85
CA VAL A 7 14.78 10.35 -1.44
C VAL A 7 13.54 11.21 -1.20
N GLY A 8 12.81 10.94 -0.13
CA GLY A 8 11.67 11.78 0.31
C GLY A 8 10.41 11.69 -0.53
N LYS A 9 10.40 10.90 -1.62
CA LYS A 9 9.23 10.67 -2.48
C LYS A 9 9.03 9.15 -2.68
N PRO A 10 7.79 8.70 -2.98
CA PRO A 10 7.56 7.33 -3.39
C PRO A 10 8.44 6.99 -4.59
N VAL A 11 9.09 5.84 -4.53
CA VAL A 11 9.89 5.30 -5.63
C VAL A 11 8.92 4.85 -6.72
N SER A 12 9.22 5.14 -7.99
CA SER A 12 8.45 4.62 -9.11
C SER A 12 8.60 3.09 -9.19
N LEU A 13 7.58 2.40 -9.70
CA LEU A 13 7.50 0.94 -9.61
C LEU A 13 8.68 0.25 -10.33
N ASP A 14 9.15 0.84 -11.43
CA ASP A 14 10.33 0.44 -12.21
C ASP A 14 11.65 0.56 -11.42
N ARG A 15 11.64 1.25 -10.28
CA ARG A 15 12.80 1.46 -9.40
C ARG A 15 12.59 0.90 -8.00
N PHE A 16 11.47 0.24 -7.72
CA PHE A 16 11.22 -0.41 -6.43
C PHE A 16 12.00 -1.73 -6.36
N ILE A 17 13.29 -1.62 -6.05
CA ILE A 17 14.24 -2.74 -6.00
C ILE A 17 14.32 -3.31 -4.57
N GLY A 18 14.31 -4.64 -4.46
CA GLY A 18 14.31 -5.35 -3.18
C GLY A 18 12.90 -5.55 -2.62
N ARG A 19 12.80 -5.98 -1.35
CA ARG A 19 11.52 -6.21 -0.64
C ARG A 19 10.60 -7.26 -1.26
N LYS A 20 11.14 -8.14 -2.12
CA LYS A 20 10.36 -9.19 -2.80
C LYS A 20 9.58 -10.03 -1.78
N SER A 21 10.25 -10.46 -0.71
CA SER A 21 9.63 -11.21 0.39
C SER A 21 8.42 -10.50 0.99
N GLU A 22 8.52 -9.20 1.26
CA GLU A 22 7.44 -8.42 1.87
C GLU A 22 6.29 -8.18 0.89
N VAL A 23 6.59 -8.00 -0.40
CA VAL A 23 5.57 -7.93 -1.45
C VAL A 23 4.85 -9.27 -1.57
N GLU A 24 5.56 -10.40 -1.67
CA GLU A 24 4.93 -11.72 -1.73
C GLU A 24 4.07 -11.96 -0.49
N THR A 25 4.60 -11.68 0.71
CA THR A 25 3.86 -11.83 1.97
C THR A 25 2.59 -10.97 1.96
N ALA A 26 2.65 -9.73 1.47
CA ALA A 26 1.49 -8.86 1.38
C ALA A 26 0.40 -9.44 0.47
N PHE A 27 0.78 -9.93 -0.72
CA PHE A 27 -0.17 -10.54 -1.64
C PHE A 27 -0.74 -11.86 -1.11
N ASP A 28 0.09 -12.70 -0.48
CA ASP A 28 -0.38 -13.91 0.20
C ASP A 28 -1.45 -13.59 1.25
N GLN A 29 -1.24 -12.54 2.06
CA GLN A 29 -2.25 -12.14 3.04
C GLN A 29 -3.51 -11.56 2.38
N ILE A 30 -3.37 -10.79 1.29
CA ILE A 30 -4.51 -10.24 0.54
C ILE A 30 -5.38 -11.37 -0.02
N PHE A 31 -4.77 -12.33 -0.72
CA PHE A 31 -5.50 -13.44 -1.35
C PHE A 31 -6.13 -14.39 -0.33
N ASN A 32 -5.53 -14.51 0.86
CA ASN A 32 -6.09 -15.26 1.97
C ASN A 32 -7.04 -14.45 2.88
N ARG A 33 -7.41 -13.22 2.49
CA ARG A 33 -8.30 -12.32 3.26
C ARG A 33 -7.87 -12.11 4.71
N SER A 34 -6.57 -12.01 4.92
CA SER A 34 -5.91 -11.93 6.23
C SER A 34 -5.42 -10.51 6.54
N HIS A 35 -4.59 -10.36 7.58
CA HIS A 35 -4.04 -9.09 8.03
C HIS A 35 -2.51 -9.13 8.06
N LEU A 36 -1.87 -8.04 7.65
CA LEU A 36 -0.42 -7.88 7.70
C LEU A 36 -0.05 -6.57 8.42
N ALA A 37 0.80 -6.67 9.43
CA ALA A 37 1.41 -5.52 10.10
C ALA A 37 2.83 -5.28 9.57
N ILE A 38 3.06 -4.09 9.00
CA ILE A 38 4.39 -3.67 8.52
C ILE A 38 4.96 -2.65 9.49
N TRP A 39 6.11 -2.97 10.10
CA TRP A 39 6.78 -2.13 11.09
C TRP A 39 8.24 -1.87 10.70
N GLY A 40 8.86 -0.86 11.32
CA GLY A 40 10.24 -0.45 11.05
C GLY A 40 10.45 1.05 11.22
N GLY A 41 11.70 1.50 11.20
CA GLY A 41 12.08 2.91 11.38
C GLY A 41 11.51 3.86 10.32
N THR A 42 11.49 5.16 10.63
CA THR A 42 11.11 6.22 9.69
C THR A 42 12.00 6.17 8.44
N GLY A 43 11.43 6.43 7.26
CA GLY A 43 12.18 6.41 5.99
C GLY A 43 12.45 5.03 5.38
N MET A 44 12.11 3.92 6.05
CA MET A 44 12.37 2.55 5.53
C MET A 44 11.48 2.09 4.36
N GLY A 45 10.69 3.00 3.76
CA GLY A 45 9.88 2.68 2.58
C GLY A 45 8.57 1.94 2.86
N LYS A 46 8.09 1.86 4.11
CA LYS A 46 6.79 1.21 4.46
C LYS A 46 5.62 1.79 3.66
N SER A 47 5.53 3.11 3.58
CA SER A 47 4.51 3.79 2.78
C SER A 47 4.68 3.59 1.28
N SER A 48 5.90 3.36 0.80
CA SER A 48 6.19 3.05 -0.60
C SER A 48 5.76 1.62 -0.93
N LEU A 49 6.02 0.66 -0.04
CA LEU A 49 5.53 -0.72 -0.15
C LEU A 49 4.01 -0.75 -0.22
N LEU A 50 3.32 -0.03 0.68
CA LEU A 50 1.85 0.07 0.64
C LEU A 50 1.32 0.69 -0.65
N LYS A 51 2.06 1.60 -1.29
CA LYS A 51 1.67 2.17 -2.59
C LYS A 51 1.92 1.18 -3.74
N TYR A 52 3.00 0.39 -3.65
CA TYR A 52 3.33 -0.63 -4.63
C TYR A 52 2.26 -1.74 -4.67
N VAL A 53 1.88 -2.30 -3.52
CA VAL A 53 0.88 -3.39 -3.45
C VAL A 53 -0.52 -2.96 -3.89
N THR A 54 -0.77 -1.65 -3.99
CA THR A 54 -2.03 -1.08 -4.49
C THR A 54 -1.92 -0.56 -5.93
N SER A 55 -0.85 -0.89 -6.66
CA SER A 55 -0.66 -0.45 -8.05
C SER A 55 -1.16 -1.50 -9.04
N PRO A 56 -1.75 -1.09 -10.19
CA PRO A 56 -2.20 -2.03 -11.22
C PRO A 56 -1.10 -2.98 -11.70
N GLU A 57 0.12 -2.48 -11.84
CA GLU A 57 1.28 -3.22 -12.34
C GLU A 57 1.66 -4.37 -11.38
N ALA A 58 1.58 -4.15 -10.07
CA ALA A 58 1.87 -5.18 -9.07
C ALA A 58 0.87 -6.34 -9.13
N TRP A 59 -0.40 -6.03 -9.42
CA TRP A 59 -1.49 -7.00 -9.61
C TRP A 59 -1.35 -7.76 -10.94
N GLN A 60 -1.09 -7.04 -12.03
CA GLN A 60 -0.89 -7.63 -13.37
C GLN A 60 0.29 -8.62 -13.39
N LEU A 61 1.40 -8.30 -12.71
CA LEU A 61 2.54 -9.21 -12.55
C LEU A 61 2.19 -10.54 -11.87
N ARG A 62 1.06 -10.59 -11.16
CA ARG A 62 0.51 -11.78 -10.49
C ARG A 62 -0.67 -12.39 -11.23
N GLY A 63 -0.95 -11.95 -12.46
CA GLY A 63 -2.07 -12.46 -13.26
C GLY A 63 -3.44 -12.06 -12.73
N ASN A 64 -3.54 -11.00 -11.93
CA ASN A 64 -4.79 -10.47 -11.40
C ASN A 64 -5.05 -9.06 -11.92
N ASP A 65 -6.33 -8.68 -12.05
CA ASP A 65 -6.71 -7.29 -12.29
C ASP A 65 -7.00 -6.61 -10.95
N ILE A 66 -6.50 -5.39 -10.79
CA ILE A 66 -6.82 -4.57 -9.62
C ILE A 66 -8.29 -4.15 -9.57
N SER A 67 -8.98 -4.19 -10.71
CA SER A 67 -10.42 -3.91 -10.81
C SER A 67 -11.28 -4.90 -10.01
N ASP A 68 -10.76 -6.09 -9.71
CA ASP A 68 -11.39 -7.10 -8.86
C ASP A 68 -11.31 -6.74 -7.35
N ALA A 69 -10.61 -5.66 -6.99
CA ALA A 69 -10.35 -5.27 -5.61
C ALA A 69 -10.86 -3.86 -5.26
N ALA A 70 -11.58 -3.75 -4.15
CA ALA A 70 -11.90 -2.46 -3.53
C ALA A 70 -10.82 -2.08 -2.50
N ILE A 71 -9.94 -1.14 -2.84
CA ILE A 71 -8.81 -0.72 -1.99
C ILE A 71 -9.10 0.62 -1.32
N ALA A 72 -9.22 0.63 0.01
CA ALA A 72 -9.34 1.86 0.81
C ALA A 72 -8.02 2.20 1.51
N ARG A 73 -7.46 3.38 1.22
CA ARG A 73 -6.24 3.88 1.88
C ARG A 73 -6.60 4.95 2.90
N VAL A 74 -6.42 4.65 4.18
CA VAL A 74 -6.74 5.56 5.29
C VAL A 74 -5.46 6.04 5.98
N ASN A 75 -5.29 7.36 6.12
CA ASN A 75 -4.21 7.94 6.90
C ASN A 75 -4.67 8.20 8.34
N CYS A 76 -4.34 7.29 9.27
CA CYS A 76 -4.75 7.42 10.67
C CYS A 76 -4.13 8.63 11.38
N LEU A 77 -2.96 9.12 10.94
CA LEU A 77 -2.34 10.32 11.52
C LEU A 77 -3.13 11.61 11.23
N ALA A 78 -3.98 11.59 10.20
CA ALA A 78 -4.85 12.71 9.87
C ALA A 78 -6.17 12.70 10.66
N LEU A 79 -6.42 11.68 11.49
CA LEU A 79 -7.68 11.48 12.20
C LEU A 79 -7.66 11.97 13.66
N GLU A 80 -6.94 13.05 13.99
CA GLU A 80 -6.73 13.47 15.39
C GLU A 80 -7.98 14.14 16.03
N PRO A 81 -8.36 13.82 17.28
CA PRO A 81 -8.01 12.58 18.00
C PRO A 81 -8.61 11.35 17.31
N PHE A 82 -7.84 10.27 17.28
CA PHE A 82 -8.25 9.03 16.64
C PHE A 82 -9.50 8.44 17.31
N THR A 83 -10.53 8.14 16.51
CA THR A 83 -11.70 7.38 16.97
C THR A 83 -12.13 6.36 15.92
N ALA A 84 -12.71 5.25 16.37
CA ALA A 84 -13.24 4.22 15.47
C ALA A 84 -14.29 4.79 14.49
N ALA A 85 -15.14 5.71 14.96
CA ALA A 85 -16.13 6.37 14.11
C ALA A 85 -15.48 7.23 12.99
N LYS A 86 -14.41 7.98 13.29
CA LYS A 86 -13.67 8.74 12.27
C LYS A 86 -12.98 7.80 11.26
N PHE A 87 -12.41 6.69 11.74
CA PHE A 87 -11.80 5.67 10.89
C PHE A 87 -12.81 5.07 9.90
N TRP A 88 -13.93 4.53 10.40
CA TRP A 88 -14.94 3.91 9.53
C TRP A 88 -15.56 4.91 8.56
N ARG A 89 -15.77 6.16 8.98
CA ARG A 89 -16.23 7.23 8.07
C ARG A 89 -15.23 7.52 6.96
N ALA A 90 -13.92 7.44 7.24
CA ALA A 90 -12.89 7.60 6.21
C ALA A 90 -12.87 6.41 5.25
N VAL A 91 -12.96 5.17 5.76
CA VAL A 91 -13.04 3.95 4.93
C VAL A 91 -14.23 4.01 3.97
N LEU A 92 -15.43 4.31 4.48
CA LEU A 92 -16.66 4.36 3.68
C LEU A 92 -16.67 5.49 2.64
N ARG A 93 -15.86 6.54 2.84
CA ARG A 93 -15.70 7.61 1.85
C ARG A 93 -14.84 7.16 0.67
N CYS A 94 -13.87 6.28 0.91
CA CYS A 94 -13.01 5.72 -0.12
C CYS A 94 -13.72 4.65 -0.96
N SER A 95 -14.77 4.02 -0.45
CA SER A 95 -15.45 2.90 -1.11
C SER A 95 -16.62 3.31 -2.02
N LYS A 96 -16.81 4.60 -2.31
CA LYS A 96 -17.85 5.02 -3.26
C LYS A 96 -17.39 4.73 -4.69
N PRO A 97 -18.20 4.07 -5.53
CA PRO A 97 -17.93 3.99 -6.96
C PRO A 97 -17.99 5.41 -7.53
N SER A 98 -16.95 5.81 -8.26
CA SER A 98 -17.00 6.90 -9.24
C SER A 98 -17.86 6.51 -10.42
#